data_AF-A0AA90J777-F1
#
_entry.id   AF-A0AA90J777-F1
#
_cell.length_a   1.000
_cell.length_b   1.000
_cell.length_c   1.000
_cell.angle_alpha   90.00
_cell.angle_beta   90.00
_cell.angle_gamma   90.00
#
_symmetry.space_group_name_H-M   'P 1'
#
loop_
_entity.id
_entity.type
_entity.pdbx_description
1 polymer ?
#
loop_
_entity_poly.entity_id
_entity_poly.type
_entity_poly.pdbx_seq_one_letter_code
_entity_poly.pdbx_strand_id
1 'polypeptide(L)'
;MTKKRFISFSVIILLLMVTGCGKDDVQEVIYENGLPKEDSTAFKEFMRHEFGFPDDITLRVQDSIYTMMSSQKNGIRYYTYTDKQLKNSYKPIFSTKENVSAKLSDLKQKDSLIDEGETVHDKIGQGLPDMKIVEKNAIKVKTTIGEKKIELPIPSSAKEVYLSLYAVNKENMLIGVSDYTGEETPRTYYLFLKQDLSQHQIVKEDKLNATLESGKLNDYLSVFPKVTEDGSYLKLFNKDIFEKKTNKVREIKDTDILSKDGKYVYINGAKEKETNVMPDGIQQIQTVDNYLKGNEKYEAQFKIDFKQIAKEMDFNAGDARIANIHYFNKDYVVLYISYHGKTIGTAGSVNVLIDLQKNKQQPTAYLVDLGIES
;
A
#
# COMPACT_ATOMS: atom_id res chain seq x y z
N MET A 1 -29.52 -56.26 25.87
CA MET A 1 -29.36 -55.03 26.68
C MET A 1 -28.12 -54.28 26.24
N THR A 2 -28.28 -52.99 26.01
CA THR A 2 -27.49 -52.08 25.17
C THR A 2 -26.19 -51.62 25.83
N LYS A 3 -25.04 -51.85 25.17
CA LYS A 3 -23.75 -51.22 25.52
C LYS A 3 -23.75 -49.78 25.00
N LYS A 4 -23.84 -48.82 25.91
CA LYS A 4 -23.76 -47.37 25.61
C LYS A 4 -22.37 -47.00 25.10
N ARG A 5 -22.33 -46.34 23.94
CA ARG A 5 -21.16 -45.63 23.42
C ARG A 5 -20.91 -44.41 24.29
N PHE A 6 -19.75 -44.35 24.96
CA PHE A 6 -19.20 -43.09 25.46
C PHE A 6 -18.56 -42.38 24.27
N ILE A 7 -19.30 -41.48 23.64
CA ILE A 7 -18.72 -40.50 22.72
C ILE A 7 -18.02 -39.46 23.59
N SER A 8 -16.71 -39.38 23.40
CA SER A 8 -15.82 -38.41 24.06
C SER A 8 -16.34 -36.99 23.84
N PHE A 9 -16.85 -36.36 24.90
CA PHE A 9 -17.24 -34.95 24.94
C PHE A 9 -16.04 -34.00 24.79
N SER A 10 -14.81 -34.52 24.81
CA SER A 10 -13.58 -33.73 24.71
C SER A 10 -13.27 -33.24 23.30
N VAL A 11 -13.92 -33.78 22.25
CA VAL A 11 -13.71 -33.34 20.86
C VAL A 11 -14.63 -32.18 20.48
N ILE A 12 -15.76 -31.98 21.17
CA ILE A 12 -16.68 -30.86 20.90
C ILE A 12 -16.18 -29.56 21.55
N ILE A 13 -15.43 -29.64 22.64
CA ILE A 13 -14.87 -28.45 23.32
C ILE A 13 -13.67 -27.87 22.56
N LEU A 14 -12.90 -28.67 21.80
CA LEU A 14 -11.84 -28.16 20.93
C LEU A 14 -12.36 -27.54 19.62
N LEU A 15 -13.57 -27.89 19.18
CA LEU A 15 -14.21 -27.32 17.99
C LEU A 15 -14.93 -25.98 18.26
N LEU A 16 -15.09 -25.60 19.53
CA LEU A 16 -15.72 -24.34 19.95
C LEU A 16 -14.72 -23.20 20.25
N MET A 17 -13.40 -23.42 20.13
CA MET A 17 -12.41 -22.33 20.16
C MET A 17 -12.17 -21.68 18.78
N VAL A 18 -12.99 -22.02 17.78
CA VAL A 18 -13.11 -21.23 16.53
C VAL A 18 -14.36 -20.36 16.62
N THR A 19 -14.54 -19.64 17.72
CA THR A 19 -15.47 -18.51 17.74
C THR A 19 -14.74 -17.34 17.08
N GLY A 20 -15.16 -17.02 15.85
CA GLY A 20 -14.89 -15.70 15.28
C GLY A 20 -15.31 -14.63 16.29
N CYS A 21 -14.49 -13.58 16.41
CA CYS A 21 -14.80 -12.41 17.22
C CYS A 21 -16.22 -11.93 16.87
N GLY A 22 -17.14 -12.07 17.81
CA GLY A 22 -18.49 -11.55 17.68
C GLY A 22 -18.46 -10.02 17.72
N LYS A 23 -19.54 -9.39 17.24
CA LYS A 23 -19.74 -7.93 17.30
C LYS A 23 -19.74 -7.36 18.74
N ASP A 24 -19.80 -8.22 19.75
CA ASP A 24 -19.93 -7.85 21.17
C ASP A 24 -18.60 -7.69 21.92
N ASP A 25 -17.44 -8.02 21.31
CA ASP A 25 -16.11 -7.88 21.93
C ASP A 25 -15.35 -6.61 21.49
N VAL A 26 -16.03 -5.64 20.89
CA VAL A 26 -15.39 -4.41 20.38
C VAL A 26 -15.11 -3.45 21.54
N GLN A 27 -13.84 -3.23 21.84
CA GLN A 27 -13.43 -2.28 22.87
C GLN A 27 -13.13 -0.90 22.29
N GLU A 28 -13.25 0.12 23.13
CA GLU A 28 -12.91 1.49 22.79
C GLU A 28 -11.39 1.67 22.70
N VAL A 29 -10.96 2.48 21.73
CA VAL A 29 -9.57 2.85 21.51
C VAL A 29 -9.04 3.66 22.69
N ILE A 30 -7.79 3.41 23.08
CA ILE A 30 -7.09 4.20 24.10
C ILE A 30 -6.42 5.38 23.41
N TYR A 31 -6.82 6.61 23.75
CA TYR A 31 -6.24 7.82 23.16
C TYR A 31 -5.04 8.34 23.97
N GLU A 32 -3.94 8.63 23.29
CA GLU A 32 -2.75 9.26 23.86
C GLU A 32 -2.35 10.49 23.03
N ASN A 33 -2.07 11.62 23.69
CA ASN A 33 -1.62 12.83 23.00
C ASN A 33 -0.14 12.75 22.59
N GLY A 34 0.15 13.20 21.38
CA GLY A 34 1.51 13.24 20.81
C GLY A 34 1.82 12.02 19.93
N LEU A 35 3.12 11.77 19.73
CA LEU A 35 3.62 10.62 18.98
C LEU A 35 3.75 9.37 19.87
N PRO A 36 3.83 8.16 19.27
CA PRO A 36 4.34 6.99 19.97
C PRO A 36 5.68 7.30 20.64
N LYS A 37 5.86 6.81 21.88
CA LYS A 37 7.08 7.07 22.67
C LYS A 37 8.34 6.43 22.08
N GLU A 38 8.17 5.33 21.36
CA GLU A 38 9.25 4.58 20.75
C GLU A 38 8.92 4.29 19.28
N ASP A 39 9.98 4.18 18.50
CA ASP A 39 9.90 3.73 17.11
C ASP A 39 9.46 2.26 17.04
N SER A 40 8.58 1.95 16.10
CA SER A 40 8.07 0.60 15.88
C SER A 40 8.16 0.22 14.40
N THR A 41 8.13 -1.07 14.10
CA THR A 41 8.16 -1.55 12.71
C THR A 41 7.01 -0.96 11.89
N ALA A 42 5.81 -0.89 12.48
CA ALA A 42 4.65 -0.29 11.84
C ALA A 42 4.82 1.22 11.58
N PHE A 43 5.34 1.95 12.56
CA PHE A 43 5.62 3.39 12.41
C PHE A 43 6.68 3.63 11.33
N LYS A 44 7.74 2.83 11.28
CA LYS A 44 8.78 2.90 10.23
C LYS A 44 8.18 2.73 8.83
N GLU A 45 7.29 1.75 8.62
CA GLU A 45 6.65 1.54 7.32
C GLU A 45 5.69 2.67 6.95
N PHE A 46 5.01 3.27 7.94
CA PHE A 46 4.27 4.52 7.73
C PHE A 46 5.21 5.66 7.32
N MET A 47 6.31 5.88 8.04
CA MET A 47 7.27 6.94 7.68
C MET A 47 7.92 6.71 6.32
N ARG A 48 8.14 5.45 5.91
CA ARG A 48 8.58 5.10 4.56
C ARG A 48 7.60 5.59 3.50
N HIS A 49 6.29 5.40 3.74
CA HIS A 49 5.25 5.97 2.88
C HIS A 49 5.34 7.50 2.85
N GLU A 50 5.44 8.13 4.02
CA GLU A 50 5.43 9.59 4.17
C GLU A 50 6.57 10.30 3.46
N PHE A 51 7.73 9.67 3.38
CA PHE A 51 8.91 10.22 2.71
C PHE A 51 8.92 9.94 1.20
N GLY A 52 7.80 9.49 0.63
CA GLY A 52 7.69 9.30 -0.81
C GLY A 52 8.41 8.05 -1.31
N PHE A 53 8.52 7.01 -0.47
CA PHE A 53 9.04 5.69 -0.86
C PHE A 53 7.98 4.59 -0.88
N PRO A 54 6.85 4.78 -1.60
CA PRO A 54 5.79 3.80 -1.64
C PRO A 54 6.21 2.50 -2.36
N ASP A 55 5.40 1.45 -2.18
CA ASP A 55 5.69 0.10 -2.66
C ASP A 55 5.80 0.01 -4.19
N ASP A 56 5.10 0.86 -4.93
CA ASP A 56 5.08 0.89 -6.40
C ASP A 56 6.42 1.32 -7.04
N ILE A 57 7.28 2.01 -6.29
CA ILE A 57 8.64 2.35 -6.73
C ILE A 57 9.72 1.50 -6.03
N THR A 58 9.33 0.64 -5.07
CA THR A 58 10.22 -0.26 -4.35
C THR A 58 10.28 -1.62 -5.04
N LEU A 59 11.41 -1.93 -5.67
CA LEU A 59 11.58 -3.16 -6.45
C LEU A 59 11.80 -4.40 -5.59
N ARG A 60 12.55 -4.23 -4.50
CA ARG A 60 12.89 -5.31 -3.56
C ARG A 60 13.33 -4.75 -2.22
N VAL A 61 13.15 -5.57 -1.19
CA VAL A 61 13.73 -5.38 0.14
C VAL A 61 14.51 -6.65 0.49
N GLN A 62 15.80 -6.53 0.72
CA GLN A 62 16.68 -7.65 1.07
C GLN A 62 17.66 -7.20 2.15
N ASP A 63 17.76 -7.96 3.25
CA ASP A 63 18.70 -7.67 4.35
C ASP A 63 18.61 -6.21 4.85
N SER A 64 17.38 -5.70 5.00
CA SER A 64 17.08 -4.30 5.38
C SER A 64 17.59 -3.23 4.40
N ILE A 65 17.89 -3.63 3.16
CA ILE A 65 18.23 -2.74 2.04
C ILE A 65 17.04 -2.68 1.08
N TYR A 66 16.53 -1.48 0.88
CA TYR A 66 15.47 -1.17 -0.08
C TYR A 66 16.13 -0.80 -1.40
N THR A 67 15.74 -1.45 -2.50
CA THR A 67 16.14 -1.05 -3.85
C THR A 67 14.95 -0.40 -4.54
N MET A 68 15.17 0.81 -5.04
CA MET A 68 14.15 1.64 -5.64
C MET A 68 14.46 1.98 -7.08
N MET A 69 13.42 2.36 -7.81
CA MET A 69 13.54 2.93 -9.15
C MET A 69 13.12 4.40 -9.18
N SER A 70 13.72 5.15 -10.10
CA SER A 70 13.29 6.48 -10.49
C SER A 70 13.21 6.52 -12.01
N SER A 71 12.03 6.91 -12.52
CA SER A 71 11.86 7.14 -13.94
C SER A 71 12.64 8.37 -14.37
N GLN A 72 13.30 8.29 -15.52
CA GLN A 72 14.07 9.37 -16.11
C GLN A 72 13.69 9.50 -17.59
N LYS A 73 13.86 10.69 -18.17
CA LYS A 73 13.49 10.98 -19.56
C LYS A 73 14.04 9.97 -20.59
N ASN A 74 15.21 9.37 -20.32
CA ASN A 74 15.88 8.45 -21.23
C ASN A 74 16.05 7.02 -20.67
N GLY A 75 15.42 6.66 -19.55
CA GLY A 75 15.61 5.36 -18.93
C GLY A 75 15.24 5.30 -17.46
N ILE A 76 15.90 4.41 -16.72
CA ILE A 76 15.66 4.21 -15.29
C ILE A 76 16.98 4.30 -14.50
N ARG A 77 16.91 5.01 -13.36
CA ARG A 77 17.97 5.02 -12.35
C ARG A 77 17.50 4.22 -11.14
N TYR A 78 18.43 3.50 -10.53
CA TYR A 78 18.18 2.72 -9.33
C TYR A 78 19.02 3.24 -8.18
N TYR A 79 18.45 3.16 -6.99
CA TYR A 79 19.07 3.62 -5.75
C TYR A 79 18.78 2.63 -4.64
N THR A 80 19.62 2.64 -3.62
CA THR A 80 19.41 1.86 -2.41
C THR A 80 19.50 2.72 -1.17
N TYR A 81 18.68 2.39 -0.17
CA TYR A 81 18.82 2.91 1.18
C TYR A 81 18.55 1.79 2.20
N THR A 82 19.01 2.01 3.43
CA THR A 82 18.88 1.07 4.53
C THR A 82 17.83 1.52 5.55
N ASP A 83 17.33 0.57 6.33
CA ASP A 83 16.50 0.86 7.52
C ASP A 83 17.12 1.94 8.43
N LYS A 84 18.45 1.91 8.59
CA LYS A 84 19.17 2.86 9.42
C LYS A 84 19.12 4.27 8.84
N GLN A 85 19.28 4.42 7.53
CA GLN A 85 19.17 5.72 6.85
C GLN A 85 17.76 6.29 7.01
N LEU A 86 16.73 5.49 6.68
CA LEU A 86 15.33 5.90 6.84
C LEU A 86 15.03 6.33 8.28
N LYS A 87 15.43 5.51 9.26
CA LYS A 87 15.24 5.84 10.69
C LYS A 87 15.92 7.14 11.08
N ASN A 88 17.14 7.39 10.60
CA ASN A 88 17.85 8.63 10.91
C ASN A 88 17.13 9.86 10.37
N SER A 89 16.49 9.77 9.20
CA SER A 89 15.75 10.88 8.60
C SER A 89 14.53 11.30 9.43
N TYR A 90 13.74 10.35 9.94
CA TYR A 90 12.55 10.71 10.72
C TYR A 90 12.78 10.79 12.24
N LYS A 91 13.84 10.19 12.79
CA LYS A 91 14.12 10.17 14.25
C LYS A 91 14.01 11.54 14.95
N PRO A 92 14.44 12.68 14.35
CA PRO A 92 14.30 13.99 14.98
C PRO A 92 12.86 14.38 15.35
N ILE A 93 11.85 13.75 14.75
CA ILE A 93 10.43 14.01 15.04
C ILE A 93 10.07 13.68 16.51
N PHE A 94 10.63 12.61 17.08
CA PHE A 94 10.34 12.19 18.45
C PHE A 94 10.87 13.14 19.53
N SER A 95 11.88 13.95 19.21
CA SER A 95 12.42 14.98 20.10
C SER A 95 11.72 16.33 19.97
N THR A 96 10.78 16.46 19.03
CA THR A 96 10.09 17.72 18.73
C THR A 96 8.88 17.87 19.64
N LYS A 97 8.89 18.88 20.51
CA LYS A 97 7.82 19.12 21.49
C LYS A 97 6.65 19.92 20.91
N GLU A 98 6.92 20.83 19.98
CA GLU A 98 5.95 21.73 19.37
C GLU A 98 6.14 21.75 17.85
N ASN A 99 5.04 21.96 17.12
CA ASN A 99 5.03 22.12 15.66
C ASN A 99 5.65 20.91 14.92
N VAL A 100 5.20 19.70 15.29
CA VAL A 100 5.64 18.42 14.72
C VAL A 100 5.41 18.38 13.21
N SER A 101 4.31 18.96 12.72
CA SER A 101 3.98 19.09 11.31
C SER A 101 5.04 19.86 10.51
N ALA A 102 5.43 21.04 10.97
CA ALA A 102 6.50 21.81 10.34
C ALA A 102 7.83 21.04 10.34
N LYS A 103 8.16 20.36 11.45
CA LYS A 103 9.38 19.54 11.50
C LYS A 103 9.34 18.39 10.50
N LEU A 104 8.22 17.68 10.37
CA LEU A 104 8.08 16.59 9.41
C LEU A 104 8.22 17.11 7.97
N SER A 105 7.56 18.22 7.64
CA SER A 105 7.70 18.86 6.32
C SER A 105 9.15 19.22 6.00
N ASP A 106 9.86 19.81 6.97
CA ASP A 106 11.28 20.13 6.88
C ASP A 106 12.15 18.90 6.58
N LEU A 107 11.89 17.78 7.27
CA LEU A 107 12.63 16.53 7.08
C LEU A 107 12.36 15.92 5.70
N LYS A 108 11.10 15.93 5.25
CA LYS A 108 10.72 15.46 3.90
C LYS A 108 11.42 16.27 2.79
N GLN A 109 11.66 17.57 3.00
CA GLN A 109 12.33 18.43 2.02
C GLN A 109 13.86 18.33 2.07
N LYS A 110 14.46 18.16 3.25
CA LYS A 110 15.92 18.11 3.43
C LYS A 110 16.51 16.72 3.13
N ASP A 111 15.80 15.65 3.49
CA ASP A 111 16.28 14.27 3.43
C ASP A 111 15.52 13.47 2.35
N SER A 112 15.57 13.95 1.11
CA SER A 112 15.21 13.08 -0.01
C SER A 112 16.19 11.90 -0.01
N LEU A 113 15.81 10.75 0.56
CA LEU A 113 16.62 9.52 0.49
C LEU A 113 16.88 9.08 -0.96
N ILE A 114 16.23 9.69 -1.96
CA ILE A 114 16.59 9.55 -3.38
C ILE A 114 17.89 10.29 -3.70
N ASP A 115 18.14 11.44 -3.07
CA ASP A 115 19.38 12.22 -3.22
C ASP A 115 20.51 11.70 -2.33
N GLU A 116 20.18 11.17 -1.15
CA GLU A 116 21.14 10.53 -0.24
C GLU A 116 21.35 9.03 -0.49
N GLY A 117 20.47 8.41 -1.28
CA GLY A 117 20.52 6.99 -1.60
C GLY A 117 21.75 6.65 -2.44
N GLU A 118 22.37 5.51 -2.15
CA GLU A 118 23.50 5.06 -2.92
C GLU A 118 23.01 4.64 -4.32
N THR A 119 23.55 5.29 -5.36
CA THR A 119 23.22 4.92 -6.72
C THR A 119 23.72 3.52 -7.00
N VAL A 120 22.85 2.67 -7.55
CA VAL A 120 23.25 1.32 -7.96
C VAL A 120 24.09 1.43 -9.24
N HIS A 121 25.41 1.29 -9.09
CA HIS A 121 26.35 1.34 -10.20
C HIS A 121 26.35 0.03 -11.02
N ASP A 122 26.42 -1.12 -10.34
CA ASP A 122 26.34 -2.43 -11.00
C ASP A 122 24.90 -2.94 -11.06
N LYS A 123 24.12 -2.37 -11.98
CA LYS A 123 22.71 -2.73 -12.19
C LYS A 123 22.58 -4.23 -12.55
N ILE A 124 23.37 -4.67 -13.53
CA ILE A 124 23.27 -5.99 -14.15
C ILE A 124 23.72 -7.08 -13.19
N GLY A 125 24.84 -6.90 -12.48
CA GLY A 125 25.31 -7.87 -11.48
C GLY A 125 24.33 -8.02 -10.31
N GLN A 126 23.52 -7.00 -10.04
CA GLN A 126 22.42 -7.06 -9.06
C GLN A 126 21.10 -7.59 -9.64
N GLY A 127 21.06 -8.07 -10.88
CA GLY A 127 19.85 -8.61 -11.51
C GLY A 127 18.81 -7.56 -11.91
N LEU A 128 19.20 -6.27 -11.96
CA LEU A 128 18.35 -5.18 -12.45
C LEU A 128 18.66 -4.92 -13.93
N PRO A 129 17.63 -4.72 -14.78
CA PRO A 129 17.86 -4.45 -16.19
C PRO A 129 18.39 -3.02 -16.41
N ASP A 130 19.28 -2.82 -17.38
CA ASP A 130 19.54 -1.49 -17.93
C ASP A 130 18.56 -1.23 -19.07
N MET A 131 17.81 -0.13 -18.97
CA MET A 131 16.74 0.21 -19.91
C MET A 131 16.90 1.63 -20.40
N LYS A 132 16.82 1.78 -21.72
CA LYS A 132 16.92 3.08 -22.39
C LYS A 132 15.90 3.20 -23.50
N ILE A 133 15.33 4.38 -23.63
CA ILE A 133 14.55 4.75 -24.81
C ILE A 133 15.56 5.11 -25.90
N VAL A 134 15.54 4.39 -27.01
CA VAL A 134 16.47 4.60 -28.13
C VAL A 134 15.82 5.34 -29.30
N GLU A 135 14.52 5.14 -29.47
CA GLU A 135 13.64 5.84 -30.40
C GLU A 135 12.31 6.13 -29.66
N LYS A 136 11.48 7.05 -30.16
CA LYS A 136 10.21 7.41 -29.48
C LYS A 136 9.29 6.20 -29.23
N ASN A 137 9.39 5.18 -30.06
CA ASN A 137 8.56 3.98 -30.06
C ASN A 137 9.39 2.71 -29.79
N ALA A 138 10.61 2.80 -29.27
CA ALA A 138 11.39 1.61 -28.98
C ALA A 138 12.25 1.74 -27.73
N ILE A 139 12.28 0.65 -26.97
CA ILE A 139 13.16 0.51 -25.81
C ILE A 139 14.24 -0.52 -26.09
N LYS A 140 15.38 -0.27 -25.47
CA LYS A 140 16.51 -1.18 -25.44
C LYS A 140 16.65 -1.69 -24.01
N VAL A 141 16.53 -3.00 -23.84
CA VAL A 141 16.63 -3.68 -22.55
C VAL A 141 17.86 -4.57 -22.55
N LYS A 142 18.71 -4.39 -21.54
CA LYS A 142 19.91 -5.19 -21.30
C LYS A 142 19.80 -5.90 -19.96
N THR A 143 20.08 -7.20 -19.94
CA THR A 143 20.12 -8.06 -18.76
C THR A 143 21.49 -8.73 -18.66
N THR A 144 21.65 -9.65 -17.70
CA THR A 144 22.85 -10.50 -17.60
C THR A 144 23.00 -11.44 -18.81
N ILE A 145 21.90 -11.77 -19.48
CA ILE A 145 21.85 -12.75 -20.58
C ILE A 145 22.14 -12.10 -21.93
N GLY A 146 21.80 -10.82 -22.11
CA GLY A 146 22.03 -10.13 -23.36
C GLY A 146 21.29 -8.81 -23.47
N GLU A 147 21.00 -8.42 -24.70
CA GLU A 147 20.41 -7.13 -25.03
C GLU A 147 19.39 -7.28 -26.16
N LYS A 148 18.23 -6.62 -26.04
CA LYS A 148 17.15 -6.68 -27.03
C LYS A 148 16.50 -5.32 -27.21
N LYS A 149 16.24 -4.96 -28.49
CA LYS A 149 15.37 -3.83 -28.85
C LYS A 149 13.94 -4.35 -28.95
N ILE A 150 13.00 -3.63 -28.33
CA ILE A 150 11.57 -3.94 -28.33
C ILE A 150 10.83 -2.71 -28.84
N GLU A 151 10.08 -2.90 -29.93
CA GLU A 151 9.19 -1.89 -30.48
C GLU A 151 7.93 -1.80 -29.61
N LEU A 152 7.48 -0.58 -29.35
CA LEU A 152 6.35 -0.24 -28.52
C LEU A 152 5.23 0.31 -29.41
N PRO A 153 3.95 0.00 -29.12
CA PRO A 153 2.80 0.49 -29.86
C PRO A 153 2.45 1.95 -29.50
N ILE A 154 3.47 2.81 -29.44
CA ILE A 154 3.36 4.24 -29.16
C ILE A 154 3.19 4.98 -30.49
N PRO A 155 2.16 5.82 -30.65
CA PRO A 155 1.99 6.58 -31.88
C PRO A 155 3.01 7.71 -31.99
N SER A 156 3.29 8.12 -33.22
CA SER A 156 4.24 9.19 -33.55
C SER A 156 3.91 10.55 -32.91
N SER A 157 2.66 10.76 -32.51
CA SER A 157 2.20 11.98 -31.82
C SER A 157 2.63 12.10 -30.35
N ALA A 158 3.23 11.05 -29.77
CA ALA A 158 3.74 11.11 -28.40
C ALA A 158 4.84 12.20 -28.26
N LYS A 159 4.69 13.05 -27.23
CA LYS A 159 5.64 14.11 -26.91
C LYS A 159 6.75 13.57 -26.03
N GLU A 160 6.39 12.88 -24.95
CA GLU A 160 7.32 12.29 -24.00
C GLU A 160 6.90 10.87 -23.64
N VAL A 161 7.88 10.04 -23.31
CA VAL A 161 7.70 8.64 -22.93
C VAL A 161 8.51 8.39 -21.67
N TYR A 162 7.88 7.80 -20.68
CA TYR A 162 8.50 7.47 -19.39
C TYR A 162 8.45 5.97 -19.16
N LEU A 163 9.51 5.44 -18.56
CA LEU A 163 9.63 4.03 -18.21
C LEU A 163 9.56 3.85 -16.70
N SER A 164 8.78 2.87 -16.26
CA SER A 164 8.70 2.44 -14.86
C SER A 164 8.96 0.95 -14.78
N LEU A 165 9.86 0.52 -13.90
CA LEU A 165 10.02 -0.91 -13.61
C LEU A 165 9.14 -1.21 -12.41
N TYR A 166 8.01 -1.88 -12.62
CA TYR A 166 7.10 -2.20 -11.51
C TYR A 166 7.56 -3.44 -10.75
N ALA A 167 8.14 -4.41 -11.45
CA ALA A 167 8.64 -5.62 -10.82
C ALA A 167 9.73 -6.27 -11.66
N VAL A 168 10.65 -6.95 -10.98
CA VAL A 168 11.70 -7.75 -11.59
C VAL A 168 12.02 -8.94 -10.68
N ASN A 169 12.04 -10.14 -11.24
CA ASN A 169 12.50 -11.34 -10.57
C ASN A 169 13.44 -12.12 -11.49
N LYS A 170 13.79 -13.36 -11.13
CA LYS A 170 14.73 -14.20 -11.91
C LYS A 170 14.19 -14.64 -13.27
N GLU A 171 12.87 -14.69 -13.43
CA GLU A 171 12.20 -15.22 -14.62
C GLU A 171 11.64 -14.10 -15.49
N ASN A 172 11.02 -13.09 -14.86
CA ASN A 172 10.19 -12.11 -15.53
C ASN A 172 10.40 -10.69 -14.98
N MET A 173 10.06 -9.71 -15.79
CA MET A 173 9.96 -8.30 -15.42
C MET A 173 8.69 -7.67 -15.99
N LEU A 174 8.16 -6.69 -15.26
CA LEU A 174 7.00 -5.88 -15.63
C LEU A 174 7.43 -4.43 -15.75
N ILE A 175 7.34 -3.90 -16.97
CA ILE A 175 7.74 -2.54 -17.31
C ILE A 175 6.49 -1.76 -17.70
N GLY A 176 6.25 -0.65 -17.01
CA GLY A 176 5.31 0.39 -17.41
C GLY A 176 5.92 1.32 -18.44
N VAL A 177 5.15 1.64 -19.46
CA VAL A 177 5.47 2.61 -20.50
C VAL A 177 4.32 3.61 -20.55
N SER A 178 4.57 4.83 -20.11
CA SER A 178 3.58 5.91 -20.12
C SER A 178 3.94 6.94 -21.17
N ASP A 179 3.03 7.20 -22.11
CA ASP A 179 3.22 8.23 -23.14
C ASP A 179 2.36 9.47 -22.87
N TYR A 180 2.98 10.64 -22.96
CA TYR A 180 2.33 11.93 -22.79
C TYR A 180 2.11 12.55 -24.16
N THR A 181 0.85 12.66 -24.55
CA THR A 181 0.40 13.29 -25.79
C THR A 181 0.12 14.79 -25.62
N GLY A 182 0.03 15.27 -24.37
CA GLY A 182 -0.49 16.58 -24.01
C GLY A 182 -1.95 16.57 -23.56
N GLU A 183 -2.56 15.39 -23.44
CA GLU A 183 -3.81 15.17 -22.68
C GLU A 183 -3.53 15.10 -21.17
N GLU A 184 -4.58 15.25 -20.33
CA GLU A 184 -4.44 15.21 -18.87
C GLU A 184 -3.99 13.84 -18.35
N THR A 185 -4.35 12.74 -19.02
CA THR A 185 -3.98 11.38 -18.60
C THR A 185 -3.07 10.72 -19.64
N PRO A 186 -1.84 10.28 -19.25
CA PRO A 186 -0.97 9.56 -20.16
C PRO A 186 -1.56 8.21 -20.52
N ARG A 187 -1.25 7.67 -21.71
CA ARG A 187 -1.63 6.27 -22.00
C ARG A 187 -0.55 5.36 -21.46
N THR A 188 -0.98 4.35 -20.71
CA THR A 188 -0.08 3.38 -20.11
C THR A 188 -0.15 2.04 -20.83
N TYR A 189 1.02 1.49 -21.14
CA TYR A 189 1.21 0.15 -21.65
C TYR A 189 2.09 -0.63 -20.67
N TYR A 190 1.76 -1.90 -20.48
CA TYR A 190 2.53 -2.84 -19.68
C TYR A 190 3.26 -3.82 -20.61
N LEU A 191 4.58 -3.83 -20.51
CA LEU A 191 5.45 -4.80 -21.14
C LEU A 191 5.82 -5.88 -20.12
N PHE A 192 5.33 -7.09 -20.37
CA PHE A 192 5.73 -8.30 -19.67
C PHE A 192 6.86 -8.95 -20.46
N LEU A 193 8.01 -9.17 -19.84
CA LEU A 193 9.22 -9.63 -20.52
C LEU A 193 9.94 -10.69 -19.70
N LYS A 194 10.34 -11.81 -20.33
CA LYS A 194 11.23 -12.79 -19.69
C LYS A 194 12.64 -12.21 -19.56
N GLN A 195 13.33 -12.49 -18.45
CA GLN A 195 14.69 -12.03 -18.16
C GLN A 195 15.73 -12.50 -19.18
N ASP A 196 15.50 -13.66 -19.80
CA ASP A 196 16.30 -14.20 -20.89
C ASP A 196 16.04 -13.52 -22.25
N LEU A 197 15.12 -12.55 -22.28
CA LEU A 197 14.71 -11.76 -23.44
C LEU A 197 14.05 -12.58 -24.57
N SER A 198 13.74 -13.87 -24.34
CA SER A 198 13.19 -14.77 -25.35
C SER A 198 11.78 -14.37 -25.80
N GLN A 199 10.92 -13.99 -24.84
CA GLN A 199 9.51 -13.72 -25.05
C GLN A 199 9.06 -12.46 -24.33
N HIS A 200 8.08 -11.77 -24.93
CA HIS A 200 7.43 -10.62 -24.32
C HIS A 200 5.97 -10.51 -24.77
N GLN A 201 5.18 -9.77 -24.00
CA GLN A 201 3.80 -9.39 -24.29
C GLN A 201 3.61 -7.92 -23.94
N ILE A 202 2.91 -7.17 -24.79
CA ILE A 202 2.56 -5.76 -24.53
C ILE A 202 1.04 -5.66 -24.41
N VAL A 203 0.58 -5.05 -23.32
CA VAL A 203 -0.84 -4.92 -23.00
C VAL A 203 -1.14 -3.48 -22.63
N LYS A 204 -2.15 -2.88 -23.25
CA LYS A 204 -2.64 -1.56 -22.84
C LYS A 204 -3.36 -1.67 -21.50
N GLU A 205 -3.23 -0.67 -20.62
CA GLU A 205 -3.79 -0.68 -19.26
C GLU A 205 -5.27 -1.07 -19.21
N ASP A 206 -6.11 -0.47 -20.06
CA ASP A 206 -7.55 -0.75 -20.18
C ASP A 206 -7.89 -2.18 -20.67
N LYS A 207 -6.90 -2.95 -21.15
CA LYS A 207 -7.04 -4.35 -21.58
C LYS A 207 -6.36 -5.33 -20.65
N LEU A 208 -5.73 -4.87 -19.57
CA LEU A 208 -4.97 -5.75 -18.68
C LEU A 208 -5.83 -6.87 -18.09
N ASN A 209 -6.96 -6.51 -17.48
CA ASN A 209 -7.82 -7.48 -16.79
C ASN A 209 -8.33 -8.56 -17.75
N ALA A 210 -8.87 -8.17 -18.91
CA ALA A 210 -9.31 -9.12 -19.93
C ALA A 210 -8.18 -10.02 -20.45
N THR A 211 -6.95 -9.50 -20.54
CA THR A 211 -5.79 -10.28 -21.00
C THR A 211 -5.35 -11.29 -19.94
N LEU A 212 -5.34 -10.92 -18.66
CA LEU A 212 -5.12 -11.84 -17.53
C LEU A 212 -6.16 -12.96 -17.51
N GLU A 213 -7.45 -12.60 -17.58
CA GLU A 213 -8.55 -13.59 -17.57
C GLU A 213 -8.57 -14.51 -18.79
N SER A 214 -7.92 -14.13 -19.89
CA SER A 214 -7.75 -15.00 -21.06
C SER A 214 -6.62 -16.02 -20.90
N GLY A 215 -5.78 -15.90 -19.87
CA GLY A 215 -4.64 -16.78 -19.61
C GLY A 215 -3.39 -16.46 -20.44
N LYS A 216 -3.43 -15.43 -21.31
CA LYS A 216 -2.30 -15.01 -22.15
C LYS A 216 -1.07 -14.55 -21.36
N LEU A 217 -1.24 -14.20 -20.09
CA LEU A 217 -0.16 -13.74 -19.20
C LEU A 217 0.27 -14.76 -18.14
N ASN A 218 -0.17 -16.03 -18.25
CA ASN A 218 0.14 -17.07 -17.26
C ASN A 218 1.65 -17.22 -16.98
N ASP A 219 2.47 -17.14 -18.02
CA ASP A 219 3.94 -17.22 -17.93
C ASP A 219 4.58 -16.05 -17.15
N TYR A 220 3.83 -14.95 -16.95
CA TYR A 220 4.34 -13.72 -16.36
C TYR A 220 3.77 -13.43 -14.97
N LEU A 221 2.89 -14.28 -14.43
CA LEU A 221 2.20 -14.04 -13.15
C LEU A 221 3.14 -13.83 -11.95
N SER A 222 4.40 -14.27 -12.05
CA SER A 222 5.42 -14.11 -11.01
C SER A 222 5.81 -12.65 -10.73
N VAL A 223 5.48 -11.71 -11.62
CA VAL A 223 5.76 -10.27 -11.44
C VAL A 223 4.76 -9.59 -10.50
N PHE A 224 3.60 -10.21 -10.25
CA PHE A 224 2.59 -9.64 -9.36
C PHE A 224 2.85 -10.08 -7.90
N PRO A 225 2.75 -9.15 -6.94
CA PRO A 225 2.89 -9.48 -5.52
C PRO A 225 1.88 -10.55 -5.08
N LYS A 226 2.35 -11.51 -4.29
CA LYS A 226 1.48 -12.50 -3.67
C LYS A 226 0.73 -11.87 -2.49
N VAL A 227 -0.59 -12.02 -2.53
CA VAL A 227 -1.50 -11.53 -1.47
C VAL A 227 -1.64 -12.56 -0.37
N THR A 228 -1.66 -13.84 -0.74
CA THR A 228 -1.69 -14.98 0.18
C THR A 228 -0.38 -15.77 0.13
N GLU A 229 -0.07 -16.51 1.19
CA GLU A 229 1.15 -17.32 1.29
C GLU A 229 1.26 -18.36 0.16
N ASP A 230 0.15 -19.01 -0.16
CA ASP A 230 0.04 -19.98 -1.26
C ASP A 230 0.06 -19.32 -2.65
N GLY A 231 -0.05 -17.99 -2.71
CA GLY A 231 -0.10 -17.21 -3.94
C GLY A 231 -1.34 -17.49 -4.79
N SER A 232 -2.45 -17.94 -4.18
CA SER A 232 -3.76 -18.09 -4.83
C SER A 232 -4.33 -16.76 -5.30
N TYR A 233 -4.05 -15.69 -4.55
CA TYR A 233 -4.39 -14.31 -4.94
C TYR A 233 -3.13 -13.50 -5.23
N LEU A 234 -3.18 -12.70 -6.28
CA LEU A 234 -2.13 -11.78 -6.69
C LEU A 234 -2.67 -10.35 -6.73
N LYS A 235 -1.88 -9.40 -6.23
CA LYS A 235 -2.23 -7.98 -6.28
C LYS A 235 -1.97 -7.45 -7.69
N LEU A 236 -2.98 -6.84 -8.30
CA LEU A 236 -2.84 -6.10 -9.55
C LEU A 236 -2.65 -4.59 -9.26
N PHE A 237 -2.92 -3.76 -10.26
CA PHE A 237 -2.97 -2.31 -10.08
C PHE A 237 -4.30 -1.91 -9.40
N ASN A 238 -4.34 -0.71 -8.81
CA ASN A 238 -5.53 -0.16 -8.16
C ASN A 238 -6.11 -1.11 -7.09
N LYS A 239 -7.44 -1.33 -7.12
CA LYS A 239 -8.22 -2.16 -6.19
C LYS A 239 -8.45 -3.58 -6.70
N ASP A 240 -7.68 -4.01 -7.71
CA ASP A 240 -7.89 -5.31 -8.36
C ASP A 240 -7.01 -6.42 -7.78
N ILE A 241 -7.62 -7.59 -7.58
CA ILE A 241 -6.98 -8.82 -7.12
C ILE A 241 -7.24 -9.92 -8.16
N PHE A 242 -6.18 -10.60 -8.60
CA PHE A 242 -6.29 -11.74 -9.50
C PHE A 242 -6.35 -13.06 -8.72
N GLU A 243 -7.42 -13.82 -8.93
CA GLU A 243 -7.65 -15.15 -8.38
C GLU A 243 -7.16 -16.22 -9.37
N LYS A 244 -6.03 -16.86 -9.07
CA LYS A 244 -5.40 -17.84 -9.99
C LYS A 244 -6.27 -19.05 -10.27
N LYS A 245 -6.98 -19.56 -9.25
CA LYS A 245 -7.76 -20.79 -9.36
C LYS A 245 -8.87 -20.68 -10.41
N THR A 246 -9.53 -19.53 -10.47
CA THR A 246 -10.63 -19.27 -11.39
C THR A 246 -10.22 -18.47 -12.61
N ASN A 247 -8.97 -17.97 -12.65
CA ASN A 247 -8.46 -17.06 -13.67
C ASN A 247 -9.32 -15.79 -13.80
N LYS A 248 -9.71 -15.20 -12.65
CA LYS A 248 -10.61 -14.05 -12.60
C LYS A 248 -10.01 -12.87 -11.87
N VAL A 249 -10.30 -11.67 -12.36
CA VAL A 249 -10.00 -10.43 -11.65
C VAL A 249 -11.20 -10.09 -10.76
N ARG A 250 -10.91 -9.74 -9.51
CA ARG A 250 -11.87 -9.33 -8.48
C ARG A 250 -11.54 -7.91 -8.05
N GLU A 251 -12.52 -7.03 -8.12
CA GLU A 251 -12.38 -5.66 -7.64
C GLU A 251 -12.86 -5.56 -6.19
N ILE A 252 -12.10 -4.87 -5.34
CA ILE A 252 -12.54 -4.49 -3.99
C ILE A 252 -13.57 -3.37 -4.10
N LYS A 253 -14.66 -3.45 -3.33
CA LYS A 253 -15.76 -2.47 -3.39
C LYS A 253 -15.26 -1.04 -3.22
N ASP A 254 -15.94 -0.09 -3.87
CA ASP A 254 -15.62 1.33 -3.79
C ASP A 254 -15.67 1.91 -2.37
N THR A 255 -16.56 1.36 -1.52
CA THR A 255 -16.71 1.72 -0.11
C THR A 255 -15.55 1.25 0.75
N ASP A 256 -14.77 0.29 0.27
CA ASP A 256 -13.67 -0.33 1.00
C ASP A 256 -12.31 0.16 0.46
N ILE A 257 -11.25 -0.03 1.25
CA ILE A 257 -9.89 0.36 0.88
C ILE A 257 -9.00 -0.88 0.91
N LEU A 258 -8.23 -1.11 -0.16
CA LEU A 258 -7.22 -2.15 -0.25
C LEU A 258 -5.87 -1.61 0.28
N SER A 259 -5.17 -2.39 1.10
CA SER A 259 -3.85 -2.03 1.61
C SER A 259 -2.82 -1.96 0.48
N LYS A 260 -1.74 -1.20 0.67
CA LYS A 260 -0.71 -1.04 -0.38
C LYS A 260 -0.06 -2.36 -0.80
N ASP A 261 0.11 -3.31 0.13
CA ASP A 261 0.63 -4.64 -0.19
C ASP A 261 -0.44 -5.59 -0.78
N GLY A 262 -1.70 -5.15 -0.84
CA GLY A 262 -2.84 -5.91 -1.36
C GLY A 262 -3.32 -7.01 -0.43
N LYS A 263 -2.81 -7.12 0.81
CA LYS A 263 -3.10 -8.24 1.71
C LYS A 263 -4.33 -8.04 2.58
N TYR A 264 -4.73 -6.79 2.79
CA TYR A 264 -5.78 -6.43 3.75
C TYR A 264 -6.78 -5.47 3.13
N VAL A 265 -8.03 -5.59 3.55
CA VAL A 265 -9.13 -4.70 3.16
C VAL A 265 -9.66 -4.02 4.41
N TYR A 266 -9.70 -2.70 4.37
CA TYR A 266 -10.41 -1.89 5.35
C TYR A 266 -11.87 -1.74 4.91
N ILE A 267 -12.78 -2.28 5.72
CA ILE A 267 -14.20 -2.36 5.39
C ILE A 267 -14.87 -1.01 5.67
N ASN A 268 -15.63 -0.49 4.70
CA ASN A 268 -16.28 0.81 4.73
C ASN A 268 -15.31 1.96 5.07
N GLY A 269 -14.02 1.82 4.77
CA GLY A 269 -13.01 2.84 5.09
C GLY A 269 -12.98 4.02 4.13
N ALA A 270 -13.63 3.91 2.97
CA ALA A 270 -13.69 5.01 2.01
C ALA A 270 -14.63 6.12 2.51
N LYS A 271 -14.22 7.37 2.30
CA LYS A 271 -15.07 8.53 2.60
C LYS A 271 -16.35 8.51 1.77
N GLU A 272 -17.47 8.82 2.40
CA GLU A 272 -18.73 8.98 1.68
C GLU A 272 -18.66 10.21 0.76
N LYS A 273 -19.18 10.10 -0.46
CA LYS A 273 -19.11 11.18 -1.45
C LYS A 273 -19.83 12.46 -1.00
N GLU A 274 -20.91 12.31 -0.24
CA GLU A 274 -21.77 13.43 0.18
C GLU A 274 -21.21 14.18 1.38
N THR A 275 -20.66 13.45 2.36
CA THR A 275 -20.18 14.01 3.63
C THR A 275 -18.67 14.22 3.64
N ASN A 276 -17.93 13.57 2.74
CA ASN A 276 -16.47 13.52 2.71
C ASN A 276 -15.86 12.96 4.02
N VAL A 277 -16.64 12.14 4.74
CA VAL A 277 -16.33 11.55 6.03
C VAL A 277 -16.49 10.03 5.92
N MET A 278 -15.52 9.28 6.45
CA MET A 278 -15.66 7.83 6.65
C MET A 278 -16.61 7.55 7.84
N PRO A 279 -17.32 6.42 7.86
CA PRO A 279 -18.22 6.07 8.96
C PRO A 279 -17.53 6.09 10.33
N ASP A 280 -18.16 6.77 11.29
CA ASP A 280 -17.77 6.74 12.70
C ASP A 280 -18.12 5.39 13.36
N GLY A 281 -17.51 5.07 14.49
CA GLY A 281 -17.81 3.86 15.26
C GLY A 281 -16.91 2.67 14.90
N ILE A 282 -17.52 1.49 14.70
CA ILE A 282 -16.79 0.22 14.57
C ILE A 282 -16.05 0.16 13.24
N GLN A 283 -14.74 0.03 13.33
CA GLN A 283 -13.82 -0.14 12.21
C GLN A 283 -13.38 -1.59 12.09
N GLN A 284 -13.16 -2.06 10.87
CA GLN A 284 -12.90 -3.46 10.57
C GLN A 284 -11.84 -3.63 9.48
N ILE A 285 -10.88 -4.52 9.73
CA ILE A 285 -9.86 -4.92 8.75
C ILE A 285 -9.95 -6.43 8.55
N GLN A 286 -9.95 -6.88 7.30
CA GLN A 286 -9.93 -8.29 6.92
C GLN A 286 -8.70 -8.59 6.06
N THR A 287 -8.24 -9.84 6.07
CA THR A 287 -7.41 -10.35 4.97
C THR A 287 -8.23 -10.42 3.68
N VAL A 288 -7.58 -10.18 2.53
CA VAL A 288 -8.24 -10.31 1.22
C VAL A 288 -8.83 -11.70 0.99
N ASP A 289 -8.19 -12.75 1.51
CA ASP A 289 -8.72 -14.12 1.41
C ASP A 289 -10.09 -14.26 2.10
N ASN A 290 -10.23 -13.77 3.33
CA ASN A 290 -11.50 -13.79 4.05
C ASN A 290 -12.54 -12.89 3.38
N TYR A 291 -12.12 -11.70 2.94
CA TYR A 291 -12.98 -10.74 2.24
C TYR A 291 -13.60 -11.32 0.97
N LEU A 292 -12.77 -11.89 0.08
CA LEU A 292 -13.22 -12.44 -1.20
C LEU A 292 -14.05 -13.72 -1.04
N LYS A 293 -13.85 -14.47 0.05
CA LYS A 293 -14.68 -15.63 0.42
C LYS A 293 -15.99 -15.25 1.11
N GLY A 294 -16.17 -13.98 1.49
CA GLY A 294 -17.33 -13.52 2.27
C GLY A 294 -17.34 -14.02 3.71
N ASN A 295 -16.17 -14.35 4.28
CA ASN A 295 -16.07 -14.78 5.66
C ASN A 295 -16.13 -13.56 6.59
N GLU A 296 -16.95 -13.62 7.64
CA GLU A 296 -17.00 -12.61 8.71
C GLU A 296 -15.86 -12.84 9.73
N LYS A 297 -14.62 -12.89 9.25
CA LYS A 297 -13.41 -12.99 10.08
C LYS A 297 -12.57 -11.73 9.93
N TYR A 298 -12.38 -11.03 11.04
CA TYR A 298 -11.68 -9.76 11.09
C TYR A 298 -10.32 -9.91 11.76
N GLU A 299 -9.30 -9.37 11.11
CA GLU A 299 -7.93 -9.31 11.62
C GLU A 299 -7.76 -8.19 12.65
N ALA A 300 -8.56 -7.12 12.55
CA ALA A 300 -8.70 -6.10 13.58
C ALA A 300 -10.13 -5.58 13.59
N GLN A 301 -10.62 -5.26 14.79
CA GLN A 301 -11.94 -4.67 15.01
C GLN A 301 -11.91 -3.80 16.26
N PHE A 302 -12.18 -2.50 16.11
CA PHE A 302 -12.06 -1.52 17.18
C PHE A 302 -13.03 -0.36 16.94
N LYS A 303 -13.38 0.39 17.99
CA LYS A 303 -14.32 1.50 17.89
C LYS A 303 -13.59 2.85 17.95
N ILE A 304 -13.70 3.64 16.88
CA ILE A 304 -13.30 5.04 16.87
C ILE A 304 -14.50 5.89 17.29
N ASP A 305 -14.24 7.01 17.98
CA ASP A 305 -15.23 8.02 18.33
C ASP A 305 -14.67 9.40 17.99
N PHE A 306 -15.16 10.01 16.90
CA PHE A 306 -14.68 11.31 16.46
C PHE A 306 -14.96 12.44 17.46
N LYS A 307 -16.02 12.34 18.28
CA LYS A 307 -16.34 13.34 19.30
C LYS A 307 -15.40 13.23 20.49
N GLN A 308 -15.05 12.01 20.88
CA GLN A 308 -14.04 11.78 21.91
C GLN A 308 -12.68 12.34 21.47
N ILE A 309 -12.25 12.09 20.22
CA ILE A 309 -11.00 12.64 19.68
C ILE A 309 -11.01 14.18 19.73
N ALA A 310 -12.10 14.82 19.29
CA ALA A 310 -12.22 16.29 19.35
C ALA A 310 -12.10 16.83 20.78
N LYS A 311 -12.66 16.11 21.76
CA LYS A 311 -12.58 16.46 23.18
C LYS A 311 -11.18 16.30 23.75
N GLU A 312 -10.47 15.20 23.42
CA GLU A 312 -9.08 14.97 23.86
C GLU A 312 -8.12 16.03 23.30
N MET A 313 -8.43 16.55 22.10
CA MET A 313 -7.69 17.64 21.46
C MET A 313 -8.12 19.05 21.90
N ASP A 314 -9.10 19.17 22.80
CA ASP A 314 -9.71 20.44 23.24
C ASP A 314 -10.20 21.32 22.08
N PHE A 315 -10.68 20.69 20.99
CA PHE A 315 -11.25 21.42 19.86
C PHE A 315 -12.65 21.92 20.20
N ASN A 316 -12.88 23.22 20.01
CA ASN A 316 -14.23 23.80 20.08
C ASN A 316 -15.02 23.50 18.79
N ALA A 317 -15.24 22.21 18.53
CA ALA A 317 -15.74 21.65 17.29
C ALA A 317 -17.23 21.25 17.34
N GLY A 318 -17.86 21.22 16.16
CA GLY A 318 -19.06 20.45 15.88
C GLY A 318 -18.70 19.02 15.46
N ASP A 319 -19.34 18.51 14.40
CA ASP A 319 -19.02 17.19 13.85
C ASP A 319 -17.75 17.21 12.98
N ALA A 320 -17.24 16.01 12.67
CA ALA A 320 -16.15 15.83 11.71
C ALA A 320 -16.58 16.36 10.33
N ARG A 321 -15.73 17.20 9.73
CA ARG A 321 -15.89 17.76 8.39
C ARG A 321 -15.26 16.87 7.33
N ILE A 322 -14.09 16.31 7.65
CA ILE A 322 -13.34 15.37 6.81
C ILE A 322 -12.85 14.28 7.73
N ALA A 323 -13.03 13.02 7.33
CA ALA A 323 -12.35 11.90 7.95
C ALA A 323 -12.01 10.88 6.87
N ASN A 324 -10.74 10.56 6.72
CA ASN A 324 -10.30 9.55 5.75
C ASN A 324 -9.07 8.80 6.25
N ILE A 325 -8.94 7.58 5.76
CA ILE A 325 -7.73 6.78 5.93
C ILE A 325 -6.67 7.33 4.99
N HIS A 326 -5.54 7.76 5.56
CA HIS A 326 -4.37 8.20 4.80
C HIS A 326 -3.42 7.03 4.54
N TYR A 327 -3.20 6.20 5.56
CA TYR A 327 -2.36 5.01 5.46
C TYR A 327 -2.98 3.87 6.27
N PHE A 328 -2.86 2.63 5.78
CA PHE A 328 -3.04 1.48 6.65
C PHE A 328 -2.28 0.24 6.17
N ASN A 329 -1.97 -0.62 7.13
CA ASN A 329 -1.55 -2.00 6.94
C ASN A 329 -2.17 -2.86 8.06
N LYS A 330 -1.72 -4.10 8.24
CA LYS A 330 -2.23 -5.00 9.28
C LYS A 330 -2.00 -4.58 10.73
N ASP A 331 -1.04 -3.69 10.95
CA ASP A 331 -0.48 -3.35 12.25
C ASP A 331 -0.60 -1.84 12.55
N TYR A 332 -1.03 -1.03 11.57
CA TYR A 332 -1.14 0.42 11.70
C TYR A 332 -2.27 0.99 10.84
N VAL A 333 -2.96 2.00 11.37
CA VAL A 333 -3.88 2.84 10.60
C VAL A 333 -3.57 4.30 10.92
N VAL A 334 -3.49 5.15 9.90
CA VAL A 334 -3.35 6.60 10.06
C VAL A 334 -4.53 7.26 9.41
N LEU A 335 -5.28 8.00 10.23
CA LEU A 335 -6.40 8.81 9.78
C LEU A 335 -5.99 10.28 9.73
N TYR A 336 -6.61 11.01 8.80
CA TYR A 336 -6.70 12.46 8.86
C TYR A 336 -8.14 12.83 9.23
N ILE A 337 -8.31 13.67 10.25
CA ILE A 337 -9.61 14.19 10.64
C ILE A 337 -9.54 15.72 10.73
N SER A 338 -10.51 16.39 10.12
CA SER A 338 -10.73 17.83 10.22
C SER A 338 -12.13 18.10 10.76
N TYR A 339 -12.29 19.11 11.61
CA TYR A 339 -13.55 19.40 12.31
C TYR A 339 -14.15 20.74 11.92
N HIS A 340 -15.48 20.81 11.86
CA HIS A 340 -16.20 22.08 11.74
C HIS A 340 -16.06 22.91 13.02
N GLY A 341 -15.85 24.22 12.89
CA GLY A 341 -16.07 25.18 13.97
C GLY A 341 -17.56 25.26 14.32
N LYS A 342 -17.89 25.43 15.61
CA LYS A 342 -19.30 25.56 16.05
C LYS A 342 -20.05 26.75 15.45
N THR A 343 -19.35 27.79 15.02
CA THR A 343 -19.95 29.00 14.45
C THR A 343 -19.69 29.10 12.94
N ILE A 344 -18.43 29.28 12.52
CA ILE A 344 -17.99 29.28 11.11
C ILE A 344 -16.52 28.82 11.07
N GLY A 345 -16.10 28.11 10.02
CA GLY A 345 -14.70 27.76 9.78
C GLY A 345 -14.30 26.34 10.24
N THR A 346 -13.01 26.10 10.37
CA THR A 346 -12.42 24.83 10.83
C THR A 346 -11.98 24.98 12.29
N ALA A 347 -12.38 24.05 13.16
CA ALA A 347 -12.00 24.08 14.59
C ALA A 347 -10.58 23.57 14.84
N GLY A 348 -10.10 22.69 13.96
CA GLY A 348 -8.80 22.04 14.05
C GLY A 348 -8.75 20.81 13.15
N SER A 349 -7.56 20.27 12.98
CA SER A 349 -7.30 18.99 12.34
C SER A 349 -6.29 18.19 13.15
N VAL A 350 -6.36 16.87 13.03
CA VAL A 350 -5.49 15.95 13.76
C VAL A 350 -5.24 14.71 12.90
N ASN A 351 -4.03 14.17 13.00
CA ASN A 351 -3.72 12.83 12.53
C ASN A 351 -3.89 11.83 13.69
N VAL A 352 -4.60 10.73 13.42
CA VAL A 352 -4.87 9.68 14.41
C VAL A 352 -4.11 8.43 14.00
N LEU A 353 -3.10 8.09 14.79
CA LEU A 353 -2.16 7.00 14.53
C LEU A 353 -2.55 5.80 15.39
N ILE A 354 -3.28 4.85 14.82
CA ILE A 354 -3.82 3.68 15.52
C ILE A 354 -2.82 2.53 15.42
N ASP A 355 -2.20 2.19 16.55
CA ASP A 355 -1.23 1.10 16.68
C ASP A 355 -1.95 -0.22 17.01
N LEU A 356 -1.95 -1.14 16.03
CA LEU A 356 -2.58 -2.46 16.14
C LEU A 356 -1.55 -3.55 16.51
N GLN A 357 -0.27 -3.22 16.74
CA GLN A 357 0.79 -4.22 16.97
C GLN A 357 0.62 -4.98 18.29
N LYS A 358 0.19 -4.28 19.34
CA LYS A 358 0.07 -4.86 20.69
C LYS A 358 -1.30 -5.49 20.94
N ASN A 359 -2.37 -4.81 20.55
CA ASN A 359 -3.74 -5.27 20.76
C ASN A 359 -4.64 -4.78 19.62
N LYS A 360 -5.22 -5.72 18.86
CA LYS A 360 -6.08 -5.42 17.71
C LYS A 360 -7.56 -5.19 18.06
N GLN A 361 -7.96 -5.52 19.28
CA GLN A 361 -9.32 -5.35 19.80
C GLN A 361 -9.45 -4.05 20.63
N GLN A 362 -8.36 -3.63 21.27
CA GLN A 362 -8.26 -2.39 22.02
C GLN A 362 -6.94 -1.67 21.70
N PRO A 363 -6.79 -1.08 20.52
CA PRO A 363 -5.55 -0.45 20.13
C PRO A 363 -5.35 0.90 20.83
N THR A 364 -4.11 1.36 20.82
CA THR A 364 -3.76 2.72 21.23
C THR A 364 -3.77 3.62 19.99
N ALA A 365 -4.46 4.75 20.07
CA ALA A 365 -4.43 5.79 19.05
C ALA A 365 -3.69 7.02 19.56
N TYR A 366 -2.63 7.39 18.85
CA TYR A 366 -1.83 8.56 19.13
C TYR A 366 -2.40 9.76 18.36
N LEU A 367 -2.68 10.85 19.06
CA LEU A 367 -3.28 12.07 18.53
C LEU A 367 -2.20 13.13 18.32
N VAL A 368 -1.87 13.44 17.07
CA VAL A 368 -0.80 14.38 16.73
C VAL A 368 -1.11 15.13 15.45
N ASP A 369 -0.75 16.40 15.37
CA ASP A 369 -0.76 17.13 14.11
C ASP A 369 0.57 16.90 13.36
N LEU A 370 0.52 16.11 12.29
CA LEU A 370 1.66 15.87 11.40
C LEU A 370 1.60 16.74 10.14
N GLY A 371 0.57 17.58 9.96
CA GLY A 371 0.35 18.35 8.74
C GLY A 371 0.15 17.46 7.51
N ILE A 372 -0.26 16.21 7.72
CA ILE A 372 -0.55 15.25 6.65
C ILE A 372 -2.02 15.38 6.33
N GLU A 373 -2.30 15.98 5.18
CA GLU A 373 -3.62 16.03 4.56
C GLU A 373 -3.76 14.88 3.55
N SER A 374 -5.00 14.46 3.28
CA SER A 374 -5.37 13.23 2.56
C SER A 374 -4.49 12.86 1.38
#